data_AF-A0A813STK8-F1
#
_entry.id   AF-A0A813STK8-F1
#
_cell.length_a   1.000
_cell.length_b   1.000
_cell.length_c   1.000
_cell.angle_alpha   90.00
_cell.angle_beta   90.00
_cell.angle_gamma   90.00
#
_symmetry.space_group_name_H-M   'P 1'
#
loop_
_entity.id
_entity.type
_entity.pdbx_description
1 polymer ?
#
loop_
_entity_poly.entity_id
_entity_poly.type
_entity_poly.pdbx_seq_one_letter_code
_entity_poly.pdbx_strand_id
1 'polypeptide(L)'
;MTFSELLGEQLLQHNQSGSESNQISTDQLNGKTVALYFSAHWCPPCRNFTPKLAQIFKELNKEVKDKLDIVFVSCDEDQASFDEYFKEMPWKALPYSDRDRSKTLGEKFDVEGIPALVVLSPTCEKITSDGVEEVRADPNKAIDQWSQGKRLFWSREAREGEYVWEGTTCDICHMSPLVGSRHGCTHQECDINLCETCLPNNKHEHHLVEYFIPKKHYSLEALLKSVPYLLNPNNEEKIETKTMWEKDVKSVGFYFSAHWCPPCRGFTPKLAEIYKEAQATSHGCRIIFVSCDRDEESFNSYRKEMPWPAVPLNAGTLLKAYFQYSGIPSLFIVSSDGQVLSRRGRDDISTKGIEALKTWGRGEKLSPPLPEEFQWSYVSCDGCQVAPLIGQRYRCLTCGNYDLCSACEKKGHEHPLELVPQPTEDADD
;
A
#
# COMPACT_ATOMS: atom_id res chain seq x y z
N MET A 1 -13.67 -20.34 23.30
CA MET A 1 -12.30 -20.73 23.66
C MET A 1 -11.90 -19.94 24.89
N THR A 2 -11.40 -20.60 25.94
CA THR A 2 -10.91 -19.95 27.17
C THR A 2 -9.41 -20.09 27.30
N PHE A 3 -8.78 -19.31 28.19
CA PHE A 3 -7.35 -19.48 28.46
C PHE A 3 -7.03 -20.83 29.11
N SER A 4 -7.92 -21.41 29.92
CA SER A 4 -7.71 -22.76 30.47
C SER A 4 -7.72 -23.84 29.39
N GLU A 5 -8.60 -23.71 28.38
CA GLU A 5 -8.58 -24.60 27.20
C GLU A 5 -7.28 -24.44 26.40
N LEU A 6 -6.79 -23.21 26.25
CA LEU A 6 -5.62 -22.87 25.44
C LEU A 6 -4.28 -23.20 26.14
N LEU A 7 -4.14 -22.84 27.42
CA LEU A 7 -2.91 -22.89 28.22
C LEU A 7 -2.88 -24.02 29.26
N GLY A 8 -4.00 -24.74 29.43
CA GLY A 8 -4.17 -25.72 30.50
C GLY A 8 -4.68 -25.07 31.79
N GLU A 9 -5.04 -25.90 32.78
CA GLU A 9 -5.65 -25.44 34.04
C GLU A 9 -4.66 -24.76 35.00
N GLN A 10 -3.36 -24.97 34.82
CA GLN A 10 -2.32 -24.52 35.73
C GLN A 10 -1.16 -23.84 34.99
N LEU A 11 -0.69 -22.72 35.54
CA LEU A 11 0.52 -22.02 35.13
C LEU A 11 1.52 -21.96 36.29
N LEU A 12 2.77 -21.64 35.98
CA LEU A 12 3.80 -21.37 36.96
C LEU A 12 3.91 -19.87 37.22
N GLN A 13 4.08 -19.47 38.47
CA GLN A 13 4.41 -18.11 38.86
C GLN A 13 5.37 -18.12 40.05
N HIS A 14 6.36 -17.24 40.03
CA HIS A 14 7.26 -17.06 41.18
C HIS A 14 6.50 -16.63 42.43
N ASN A 15 6.91 -17.17 43.57
CA ASN A 15 6.47 -16.70 44.87
C ASN A 15 6.94 -15.25 45.14
N GLN A 16 6.41 -14.61 46.19
CA GLN A 16 6.75 -13.22 46.53
C GLN A 16 8.26 -13.00 46.81
N SER A 17 9.01 -14.06 47.16
CA SER A 17 10.46 -14.01 47.36
C SER A 17 11.29 -14.26 46.09
N GLY A 18 10.66 -14.64 44.97
CA GLY A 18 11.34 -14.93 43.70
C GLY A 18 12.21 -16.19 43.71
N SER A 19 12.09 -17.03 44.74
CA SER A 19 13.01 -18.15 45.00
C SER A 19 12.49 -19.51 44.54
N GLU A 20 11.17 -19.65 44.42
CA GLU A 20 10.49 -20.87 43.97
C GLU A 20 9.26 -20.52 43.13
N SER A 21 8.93 -21.36 42.15
CA SER A 21 7.72 -21.24 41.32
C SER A 21 6.60 -22.13 41.86
N ASN A 22 5.40 -21.55 42.04
CA ASN A 22 4.20 -22.29 42.43
C ASN A 22 3.26 -22.47 41.23
N GLN A 23 2.45 -23.53 41.27
CA GLN A 23 1.32 -23.68 40.37
C GLN A 23 0.19 -22.74 40.77
N ILE A 24 -0.40 -22.07 39.78
CA ILE A 24 -1.54 -21.18 39.93
C ILE A 24 -2.63 -21.53 38.91
N SER A 25 -3.89 -21.29 39.25
CA SER A 25 -4.99 -21.47 38.28
C SER A 25 -4.86 -20.46 37.12
N THR A 26 -5.07 -20.96 35.90
CA THR A 26 -5.16 -20.14 34.68
C THR A 26 -6.33 -19.15 34.73
N ASP A 27 -7.33 -19.36 35.59
CA ASP A 27 -8.46 -18.43 35.80
C ASP A 27 -8.03 -17.02 36.20
N GLN A 28 -6.82 -16.85 36.73
CA GLN A 28 -6.26 -15.52 37.02
C GLN A 28 -6.08 -14.65 35.77
N LEU A 29 -6.14 -15.24 34.58
CA LEU A 29 -6.09 -14.54 33.30
C LEU A 29 -7.47 -14.12 32.77
N ASN A 30 -8.56 -14.54 33.43
CA ASN A 30 -9.91 -14.25 32.97
C ASN A 30 -10.16 -12.73 32.89
N GLY A 31 -10.65 -12.28 31.73
CA GLY A 31 -10.92 -10.87 31.47
C GLY A 31 -9.68 -10.05 31.09
N LYS A 32 -8.48 -10.64 31.07
CA LYS A 32 -7.24 -9.96 30.69
C LYS A 32 -6.87 -10.19 29.23
N THR A 33 -6.16 -9.23 28.66
CA THR A 33 -5.29 -9.47 27.51
C THR A 33 -4.08 -10.30 27.97
N VAL A 34 -3.65 -11.29 27.19
CA VAL A 34 -2.51 -12.15 27.51
C VAL A 34 -1.50 -12.13 26.38
N ALA A 35 -0.25 -11.80 26.69
CA ALA A 35 0.86 -11.93 25.75
C ALA A 35 1.60 -13.25 25.95
N LEU A 36 1.58 -14.12 24.95
CA LEU A 36 2.34 -15.36 24.90
C LEU A 36 3.77 -15.06 24.43
N TYR A 37 4.73 -15.21 25.33
CA TYR A 37 6.14 -14.90 25.06
C TYR A 37 6.91 -16.18 24.76
N PHE A 38 7.20 -16.43 23.48
CA PHE A 38 8.01 -17.56 23.03
C PHE A 38 9.49 -17.18 23.05
N SER A 39 10.28 -17.90 23.84
CA SER A 39 11.68 -17.54 24.09
C SER A 39 12.48 -18.74 24.59
N ALA A 40 13.81 -18.65 24.56
CA ALA A 40 14.68 -19.67 25.13
C ALA A 40 15.97 -19.07 25.69
N HIS A 41 16.53 -19.74 26.69
CA HIS A 41 17.79 -19.37 27.34
C HIS A 41 18.96 -19.41 26.35
N TRP A 42 19.01 -20.43 25.50
CA TRP A 42 20.09 -20.63 24.53
C TRP A 42 20.13 -19.56 23.43
N CYS A 43 19.01 -18.84 23.21
CA CYS A 43 18.84 -17.91 22.09
C CYS A 43 19.41 -16.50 22.40
N PRO A 44 20.44 -16.01 21.67
CA PRO A 44 21.01 -14.69 21.90
C PRO A 44 20.05 -13.50 21.77
N PRO A 45 19.23 -13.35 20.70
CA PRO A 45 18.28 -12.23 20.61
C PRO A 45 17.23 -12.26 21.73
N CYS A 46 16.84 -13.44 22.21
CA CYS A 46 15.96 -13.61 23.38
C CYS A 46 16.59 -13.01 24.65
N ARG A 47 17.85 -13.37 24.95
CA ARG A 47 18.57 -12.83 26.13
C ARG A 47 18.75 -11.30 26.08
N ASN A 48 18.77 -10.71 24.89
CA ASN A 48 18.80 -9.25 24.73
C ASN A 48 17.43 -8.57 24.94
N PHE A 49 16.34 -9.28 24.65
CA PHE A 49 14.98 -8.73 24.72
C PHE A 49 14.33 -8.92 26.10
N THR A 50 14.51 -10.09 26.73
CA THR A 50 13.88 -10.45 28.02
C THR A 50 14.13 -9.43 29.12
N PRO A 51 15.35 -8.94 29.39
CA PRO A 51 15.59 -7.99 30.45
C PRO A 51 14.83 -6.67 30.25
N LYS A 52 14.70 -6.22 29.00
CA LYS A 52 13.97 -5.00 28.64
C LYS A 52 12.47 -5.18 28.89
N LEU A 53 11.89 -6.29 28.42
CA LEU A 53 10.48 -6.59 28.63
C LEU A 53 10.17 -6.77 30.13
N ALA A 54 11.04 -7.44 30.88
CA ALA A 54 10.92 -7.62 32.33
C ALA A 54 10.95 -6.29 33.08
N GLN A 55 11.84 -5.36 32.70
CA GLN A 55 11.88 -4.03 33.28
C GLN A 55 10.57 -3.27 33.03
N ILE A 56 10.10 -3.23 31.77
CA ILE A 56 8.84 -2.57 31.41
C ILE A 56 7.69 -3.14 32.25
N PHE A 57 7.57 -4.47 32.31
CA PHE A 57 6.50 -5.13 33.05
C PHE A 57 6.53 -4.81 34.55
N LYS A 58 7.72 -4.73 35.15
CA LYS A 58 7.88 -4.36 36.57
C LYS A 58 7.38 -2.94 36.83
N GLU A 59 7.66 -2.00 35.93
CA GLU A 59 7.31 -0.59 36.04
C GLU A 59 5.81 -0.29 35.77
N LEU A 60 5.06 -1.23 35.20
CA LEU A 60 3.62 -1.02 34.95
C LEU A 60 2.83 -0.78 36.25
N ASN A 61 1.93 0.20 36.17
CA ASN A 61 0.99 0.49 37.25
C ASN A 61 -0.02 -0.66 37.43
N LYS A 62 -0.73 -0.64 38.57
CA LYS A 62 -1.68 -1.70 38.92
C LYS A 62 -2.84 -1.80 37.92
N GLU A 63 -3.37 -0.69 37.43
CA GLU A 63 -4.49 -0.67 36.50
C GLU A 63 -4.20 -1.40 35.19
N VAL A 64 -2.97 -1.31 34.69
CA VAL A 64 -2.52 -2.04 33.50
C VAL A 64 -2.29 -3.51 33.82
N LYS A 65 -1.65 -3.85 34.95
CA LYS A 65 -1.42 -5.26 35.39
C LYS A 65 -2.72 -6.03 35.69
N ASP A 66 -3.79 -5.31 36.03
CA ASP A 66 -5.12 -5.88 36.20
C ASP A 66 -5.77 -6.24 34.85
N LYS A 67 -5.30 -5.67 33.73
CA LYS A 67 -5.82 -5.87 32.37
C LYS A 67 -4.91 -6.66 31.43
N LEU A 68 -3.60 -6.71 31.70
CA LEU A 68 -2.59 -7.35 30.85
C LEU A 68 -1.71 -8.29 31.69
N ASP A 69 -1.46 -9.48 31.17
CA ASP A 69 -0.51 -10.44 31.72
C ASP A 69 0.39 -11.04 30.63
N ILE A 70 1.53 -11.61 31.05
CA ILE A 70 2.47 -12.28 30.14
C ILE A 70 2.60 -13.74 30.57
N VAL A 71 2.60 -14.65 29.60
CA VAL A 71 2.83 -16.08 29.83
C VAL A 71 4.02 -16.50 28.97
N PHE A 72 5.11 -16.89 29.63
CA PHE A 72 6.28 -17.47 29.00
C PHE A 72 5.97 -18.87 28.46
N VAL A 73 6.26 -19.09 27.19
CA VAL A 73 6.17 -20.36 26.48
C VAL A 73 7.59 -20.74 26.06
N SER A 74 8.18 -21.71 26.75
CA SER A 74 9.60 -22.01 26.59
C SER A 74 9.90 -22.83 25.34
N CYS A 75 10.92 -22.40 24.61
CA CYS A 75 11.57 -23.15 23.55
C CYS A 75 12.89 -23.79 24.00
N ASP A 76 13.13 -23.89 25.30
CA ASP A 76 14.33 -24.54 25.86
C ASP A 76 14.31 -26.07 25.62
N GLU A 77 15.51 -26.64 25.54
CA GLU A 77 15.68 -28.07 25.26
C GLU A 77 15.57 -28.94 26.51
N ASP A 78 15.76 -28.37 27.70
CA ASP A 78 15.76 -29.08 28.98
C ASP A 78 15.15 -28.25 30.13
N GLN A 79 14.72 -28.92 31.19
CA GLN A 79 14.08 -28.30 32.37
C GLN A 79 15.02 -27.34 33.11
N ALA A 80 16.33 -27.62 33.16
CA ALA A 80 17.27 -26.79 33.90
C ALA A 80 17.50 -25.43 33.20
N SER A 81 17.59 -25.43 31.87
CA SER A 81 17.65 -24.23 31.05
C SER A 81 16.38 -23.39 31.19
N PHE A 82 15.21 -24.04 31.20
CA PHE A 82 13.94 -23.37 31.49
C PHE A 82 13.93 -22.73 32.88
N ASP A 83 14.28 -23.49 33.92
CA ASP A 83 14.26 -23.02 35.31
C ASP A 83 15.21 -21.84 35.51
N GLU A 84 16.40 -21.89 34.92
CA GLU A 84 17.38 -20.81 35.03
C GLU A 84 16.88 -19.52 34.37
N TYR A 85 16.33 -19.63 33.17
CA TYR A 85 15.89 -18.47 32.42
C TYR A 85 14.59 -17.86 32.95
N PHE A 86 13.67 -18.70 33.42
CA PHE A 86 12.41 -18.23 33.99
C PHE A 86 12.62 -17.40 35.27
N LYS A 87 13.71 -17.59 36.02
CA LYS A 87 14.06 -16.75 37.20
C LYS A 87 14.16 -15.26 36.88
N GLU A 88 14.50 -14.90 35.65
CA GLU A 88 14.65 -13.50 35.23
C GLU A 88 13.29 -12.80 34.98
N MET A 89 12.20 -13.58 34.91
CA MET A 89 10.91 -13.13 34.40
C MET A 89 9.90 -12.84 35.53
N PRO A 90 9.30 -11.64 35.58
CA PRO A 90 8.32 -11.26 36.63
C PRO A 90 6.89 -11.75 36.38
N TRP A 91 6.68 -12.59 35.36
CA TRP A 91 5.38 -13.02 34.86
C TRP A 91 5.18 -14.54 34.98
N LYS A 92 4.13 -15.08 34.35
CA LYS A 92 3.75 -16.51 34.46
C LYS A 92 4.45 -17.35 33.39
N ALA A 93 4.48 -18.66 33.54
CA ALA A 93 4.97 -19.57 32.51
C ALA A 93 4.05 -20.78 32.33
N LEU A 94 4.00 -21.30 31.10
CA LEU A 94 3.50 -22.64 30.84
C LEU A 94 4.44 -23.66 31.52
N PRO A 95 3.93 -24.70 32.22
CA PRO A 95 4.79 -25.74 32.76
C PRO A 95 5.64 -26.37 31.66
N TYR A 96 6.96 -26.46 31.88
CA TYR A 96 7.89 -27.04 30.90
C TYR A 96 7.52 -28.48 30.51
N SER A 97 6.90 -29.25 31.42
CA SER A 97 6.41 -30.59 31.13
C SER A 97 5.32 -30.66 30.07
N ASP A 98 4.58 -29.57 29.81
CA ASP A 98 3.52 -29.53 28.78
C ASP A 98 4.06 -29.13 27.39
N ARG A 99 5.00 -29.95 26.90
CA ARG A 99 5.70 -29.72 25.63
C ARG A 99 4.76 -29.77 24.42
N ASP A 100 3.77 -30.65 24.44
CA ASP A 100 2.80 -30.77 23.34
C ASP A 100 1.96 -29.50 23.19
N ARG A 101 1.56 -28.88 24.31
CA ARG A 101 0.86 -27.61 24.28
C ARG A 101 1.75 -26.47 23.81
N SER A 102 2.99 -26.40 24.29
CA SER A 102 3.96 -25.41 23.81
C SER A 102 4.13 -25.48 22.28
N LYS A 103 4.23 -26.70 21.73
CA LYS A 103 4.33 -26.93 20.29
C LYS A 103 3.05 -26.54 19.55
N THR A 104 1.90 -26.96 20.06
CA THR A 104 0.58 -26.63 19.49
C THR A 104 0.36 -25.12 19.44
N LEU A 105 0.79 -24.39 20.48
CA LEU A 105 0.70 -22.93 20.51
C LEU A 105 1.61 -22.28 19.46
N GLY A 106 2.83 -22.78 19.31
CA GLY A 106 3.75 -22.29 18.27
C GLY A 106 3.20 -22.48 16.86
N GLU A 107 2.67 -23.68 16.56
CA GLU A 107 2.02 -23.98 15.28
C GLU A 107 0.75 -23.14 15.06
N LYS A 108 -0.11 -23.01 16.08
CA LYS A 108 -1.38 -22.27 15.97
C LYS A 108 -1.20 -20.79 15.67
N PHE A 109 -0.10 -20.20 16.13
CA PHE A 109 0.19 -18.77 15.96
C PHE A 109 1.34 -18.51 15.00
N ASP A 110 1.68 -19.49 14.15
CA ASP A 110 2.69 -19.39 13.09
C ASP A 110 4.04 -18.82 13.59
N VAL A 111 4.50 -19.31 14.75
CA VAL A 111 5.76 -18.86 15.37
C VAL A 111 6.94 -19.51 14.65
N GLU A 112 7.51 -18.79 13.67
CA GLU A 112 8.67 -19.26 12.88
C GLU A 112 10.04 -19.02 13.55
N GLY A 113 10.11 -18.10 14.51
CA GLY A 113 11.37 -17.72 15.17
C GLY A 113 11.18 -17.11 16.55
N ILE A 114 12.25 -17.07 17.34
CA ILE A 114 12.27 -16.51 18.70
C ILE A 114 13.31 -15.39 18.84
N PRO A 115 13.05 -14.33 19.64
CA PRO A 115 11.87 -14.14 20.48
C PRO A 115 10.62 -13.79 19.67
N ALA A 116 9.47 -14.35 20.06
CA ALA A 116 8.15 -13.97 19.53
C ALA A 116 7.19 -13.64 20.69
N LEU A 117 6.28 -12.69 20.46
CA LEU A 117 5.35 -12.21 21.48
C LEU A 117 3.98 -12.00 20.84
N VAL A 118 3.08 -12.97 21.05
CA VAL A 118 1.73 -12.99 20.48
C VAL A 118 0.75 -12.48 21.51
N VAL A 119 -0.02 -11.44 21.20
CA VAL A 119 -0.97 -10.82 22.14
C VAL A 119 -2.38 -11.28 21.81
N LEU A 120 -3.11 -11.75 22.83
CA LEU A 120 -4.45 -12.31 22.72
C LEU A 120 -5.44 -11.50 23.56
N SER A 121 -6.64 -11.30 23.03
CA SER A 121 -7.76 -10.71 23.75
C SER A 121 -8.26 -11.65 24.87
N PRO A 122 -9.14 -11.16 25.78
CA PRO A 122 -9.78 -12.01 26.79
C PRO A 122 -10.57 -13.20 26.22
N THR A 123 -10.97 -13.14 24.94
CA THR A 123 -11.68 -14.22 24.23
C THR A 123 -10.74 -15.17 23.48
N CYS A 124 -9.43 -15.06 23.71
CA CYS A 124 -8.38 -15.79 23.00
C CYS A 124 -8.29 -15.47 21.50
N GLU A 125 -8.83 -14.33 21.06
CA GLU A 125 -8.66 -13.84 19.69
C GLU A 125 -7.31 -13.12 19.57
N LYS A 126 -6.60 -13.35 18.46
CA LYS A 126 -5.28 -12.75 18.24
C LYS A 126 -5.41 -11.25 17.98
N ILE A 127 -4.73 -10.45 18.81
CA ILE A 127 -4.61 -8.99 18.67
C ILE A 127 -3.43 -8.65 17.76
N THR A 128 -2.26 -9.26 17.98
CA THR A 128 -1.05 -9.07 17.17
C THR A 128 -0.08 -10.25 17.33
N SER A 129 0.66 -10.57 16.28
CA SER A 129 1.83 -11.50 16.32
C SER A 129 3.16 -10.74 16.46
N ASP A 130 3.14 -9.41 16.30
CA ASP A 130 4.32 -8.54 16.20
C ASP A 130 4.72 -7.91 17.53
N GLY A 131 4.32 -8.49 18.66
CA GLY A 131 4.47 -7.84 19.97
C GLY A 131 5.92 -7.48 20.34
N VAL A 132 6.91 -8.22 19.83
CA VAL A 132 8.33 -7.90 20.00
C VAL A 132 8.69 -6.59 19.31
N GLU A 133 8.25 -6.39 18.08
CA GLU A 133 8.54 -5.18 17.31
C GLU A 133 7.75 -3.99 17.85
N GLU A 134 6.50 -4.20 18.27
CA GLU A 134 5.70 -3.14 18.91
C GLU A 134 6.38 -2.62 20.20
N VAL A 135 6.94 -3.52 21.02
CA VAL A 135 7.71 -3.14 22.23
C VAL A 135 9.02 -2.43 21.89
N ARG A 136 9.70 -2.83 20.80
CA ARG A 136 10.93 -2.15 20.35
C ARG A 136 10.64 -0.75 19.84
N ALA A 137 9.50 -0.55 19.18
CA ALA A 137 9.10 0.73 18.62
C ALA A 137 8.66 1.74 19.69
N ASP A 138 7.69 1.36 20.54
CA ASP A 138 7.23 2.19 21.65
C ASP A 138 6.64 1.31 22.75
N PRO A 139 7.45 0.96 23.78
CA PRO A 139 7.04 0.00 24.80
C PRO A 139 5.83 0.49 25.62
N ASN A 140 5.78 1.78 25.95
CA ASN A 140 4.69 2.33 26.75
C ASN A 140 3.37 2.32 25.98
N LYS A 141 3.42 2.73 24.70
CA LYS A 141 2.24 2.76 23.86
C LYS A 141 1.76 1.37 23.47
N ALA A 142 2.67 0.42 23.21
CA ALA A 142 2.33 -0.98 22.97
C ALA A 142 1.51 -1.55 24.13
N ILE A 143 2.04 -1.43 25.34
CA ILE A 143 1.39 -1.94 26.56
C ILE A 143 0.04 -1.26 26.81
N ASP A 144 -0.05 0.07 26.64
CA ASP A 144 -1.32 0.80 26.78
C ASP A 144 -2.38 0.26 25.80
N GLN A 145 -2.04 0.11 24.51
CA GLN A 145 -2.96 -0.44 23.52
C GLN A 145 -3.38 -1.88 23.85
N TRP A 146 -2.42 -2.75 24.20
CA TRP A 146 -2.71 -4.14 24.53
C TRP A 146 -3.66 -4.25 25.72
N SER A 147 -3.48 -3.42 26.75
CA SER A 147 -4.37 -3.37 27.92
C SER A 147 -5.80 -2.96 27.59
N GLN A 148 -6.01 -2.34 26.42
CA GLN A 148 -7.32 -1.96 25.88
C GLN A 148 -7.85 -2.96 24.83
N GLY A 149 -7.17 -4.10 24.63
CA GLY A 149 -7.51 -5.09 23.60
C GLY A 149 -7.17 -4.63 22.17
N LYS A 150 -6.28 -3.66 22.03
CA LYS A 150 -5.84 -3.09 20.75
C LYS A 150 -4.37 -3.44 20.52
N ARG A 151 -3.93 -3.49 19.27
CA ARG A 151 -2.51 -3.58 18.92
C ARG A 151 -1.92 -2.19 18.76
N LEU A 152 -0.60 -2.05 18.88
CA LEU A 152 0.09 -0.93 18.27
C LEU A 152 -0.03 -1.12 16.75
N PHE A 153 -0.30 -0.08 15.97
CA PHE A 153 -0.76 -0.12 14.56
C PHE A 153 0.13 -0.89 13.54
N TRP A 154 1.19 -1.55 13.99
CA TRP A 154 2.34 -2.07 13.25
C TRP A 154 2.34 -3.60 13.05
N SER A 155 1.15 -4.19 13.02
CA SER A 155 1.04 -5.63 12.75
C SER A 155 1.29 -5.91 11.27
N ARG A 156 2.17 -6.87 10.98
CA ARG A 156 2.42 -7.44 9.65
C ARG A 156 1.21 -8.18 9.09
N GLU A 157 0.28 -8.56 9.97
CA GLU A 157 -1.01 -9.13 9.56
C GLU A 157 -2.06 -8.04 9.37
N ALA A 158 -2.56 -7.89 8.15
CA ALA A 158 -3.69 -7.02 7.86
C ALA A 158 -4.99 -7.56 8.43
N ARG A 159 -5.80 -6.66 9.00
CA ARG A 159 -7.20 -6.95 9.28
C ARG A 159 -8.02 -6.93 8.00
N GLU A 160 -9.20 -7.54 8.07
CA GLU A 160 -10.19 -7.42 7.01
C GLU A 160 -10.49 -5.93 6.73
N GLY A 161 -10.14 -5.47 5.53
CA GLY A 161 -10.32 -4.09 5.10
C GLY A 161 -9.09 -3.19 5.20
N GLU A 162 -8.00 -3.61 5.83
CA GLU A 162 -6.73 -2.87 5.85
C GLU A 162 -5.90 -3.11 4.58
N TYR A 163 -5.03 -2.15 4.28
CA TYR A 163 -4.14 -2.16 3.13
C TYR A 163 -2.92 -3.06 3.40
N VAL A 164 -2.49 -3.87 2.42
CA VAL A 164 -1.18 -4.57 2.43
C VAL A 164 -0.37 -4.14 1.21
N TRP A 165 0.85 -3.67 1.43
CA TRP A 165 1.77 -3.20 0.41
C TRP A 165 2.90 -4.22 0.24
N GLU A 166 2.63 -5.26 -0.55
CA GLU A 166 3.60 -6.29 -0.88
C GLU A 166 4.87 -5.68 -1.51
N GLY A 167 6.04 -6.19 -1.10
CA GLY A 167 7.36 -5.68 -1.52
C GLY A 167 7.72 -4.28 -0.99
N THR A 168 6.80 -3.60 -0.27
CA THR A 168 7.07 -2.29 0.32
C THR A 168 7.46 -2.45 1.78
N THR A 169 8.59 -1.86 2.15
CA THR A 169 9.07 -1.84 3.53
C THR A 169 9.03 -0.41 4.03
N CYS A 170 8.58 -0.13 5.26
CA CYS A 170 8.74 1.24 5.76
C CYS A 170 10.16 1.49 6.30
N ASP A 171 10.76 2.62 5.92
CA ASP A 171 12.18 2.91 6.11
C ASP A 171 12.62 3.16 7.56
N ILE A 172 11.70 3.55 8.43
CA ILE A 172 12.00 3.72 9.87
C ILE A 172 11.85 2.39 10.61
N CYS A 173 10.89 1.60 10.15
CA CYS A 173 10.25 0.54 10.89
C CYS A 173 10.75 -0.85 10.49
N HIS A 174 11.17 -0.96 9.24
CA HIS A 174 11.44 -2.19 8.52
C HIS A 174 10.28 -3.22 8.46
N MET A 175 9.05 -2.81 8.79
CA MET A 175 7.81 -3.56 8.53
C MET A 175 7.68 -3.85 7.04
N SER A 176 7.60 -5.14 6.72
CA SER A 176 7.42 -5.67 5.38
C SER A 176 6.56 -6.94 5.45
N PRO A 177 5.50 -7.08 4.62
CA PRO A 177 4.94 -6.01 3.79
C PRO A 177 4.39 -4.87 4.67
N LEU A 178 4.40 -3.64 4.18
CA LEU A 178 3.82 -2.51 4.92
C LEU A 178 2.30 -2.73 5.01
N VAL A 179 1.75 -2.72 6.22
CA VAL A 179 0.31 -2.86 6.46
C VAL A 179 -0.29 -1.53 6.93
N GLY A 180 -1.50 -1.22 6.45
CA GLY A 180 -2.20 0.03 6.70
C GLY A 180 -1.80 1.16 5.74
N SER A 181 -1.98 2.41 6.19
CA SER A 181 -1.68 3.59 5.37
C SER A 181 -0.18 3.69 5.08
N ARG A 182 0.17 3.67 3.79
CA ARG A 182 1.52 3.95 3.29
C ARG A 182 1.63 5.44 3.04
N HIS A 183 2.71 6.05 3.49
CA HIS A 183 3.04 7.44 3.22
C HIS A 183 4.36 7.48 2.48
N GLY A 184 4.37 8.00 1.26
CA GLY A 184 5.58 8.06 0.44
C GLY A 184 5.88 9.46 -0.03
N CYS A 185 7.12 9.67 -0.46
CA CYS A 185 7.52 10.92 -1.07
C CYS A 185 7.02 11.00 -2.52
N THR A 186 6.75 12.22 -2.99
CA THR A 186 6.37 12.48 -4.38
C THR A 186 7.54 12.96 -5.24
N HIS A 187 8.72 13.11 -4.65
CA HIS A 187 9.93 13.51 -5.36
C HIS A 187 10.50 12.32 -6.14
N GLN A 188 10.83 12.54 -7.41
CA GLN A 188 11.18 11.49 -8.37
C GLN A 188 12.43 10.67 -8.00
N GLU A 189 13.33 11.23 -7.18
CA GLU A 189 14.55 10.56 -6.71
C GLU A 189 14.44 10.07 -5.26
N CYS A 190 13.23 10.05 -4.69
CA CYS A 190 13.02 9.71 -3.30
C CYS A 190 11.97 8.59 -3.14
N ASP A 191 12.45 7.42 -2.72
CA ASP A 191 11.62 6.23 -2.49
C ASP A 191 11.48 5.90 -1.00
N ILE A 192 11.23 6.93 -0.18
CA ILE A 192 10.90 6.71 1.23
C ILE A 192 9.43 6.28 1.36
N ASN A 193 9.21 5.28 2.18
CA ASN A 193 7.96 4.65 2.52
C ASN A 193 7.81 4.66 4.05
N LEU A 194 6.76 5.28 4.57
CA LEU A 194 6.45 5.35 5.99
C LEU A 194 5.08 4.75 6.28
N CYS A 195 4.98 3.94 7.33
CA CYS A 195 3.67 3.59 7.87
C CYS A 195 3.08 4.78 8.64
N GLU A 196 1.77 4.75 8.90
CA GLU A 196 1.06 5.81 9.65
C GLU A 196 1.72 6.13 11.00
N THR A 197 2.25 5.12 11.70
CA THR A 197 2.93 5.30 12.99
C THR A 197 4.34 5.87 12.83
N CYS A 198 5.00 5.53 11.72
CA CYS A 198 6.24 6.10 11.20
C CYS A 198 6.18 7.63 11.02
N LEU A 199 5.04 8.09 10.50
CA LEU A 199 4.88 9.42 9.95
C LEU A 199 5.19 10.57 10.94
N PRO A 200 4.73 10.58 12.20
CA PRO A 200 5.00 11.71 13.12
C PRO A 200 6.47 11.89 13.47
N ASN A 201 7.26 10.81 13.40
CA ASN A 201 8.69 10.83 13.73
C ASN A 201 9.57 11.01 12.49
N ASN A 202 8.98 11.27 11.33
CA ASN A 202 9.74 11.47 10.11
C ASN A 202 10.58 12.76 10.18
N LYS A 203 11.82 12.68 9.70
CA LYS A 203 12.70 13.84 9.50
C LYS A 203 12.94 14.09 8.00
N HIS A 204 12.08 13.55 7.16
CA HIS A 204 12.23 13.63 5.73
C HIS A 204 11.84 15.04 5.26
N GLU A 205 12.68 15.69 4.45
CA GLU A 205 12.52 17.11 4.11
C GLU A 205 11.38 17.35 3.12
N HIS A 206 11.04 16.36 2.30
CA HIS A 206 9.98 16.49 1.30
C HIS A 206 8.60 16.17 1.87
N HIS A 207 7.57 16.73 1.22
CA HIS A 207 6.19 16.44 1.54
C HIS A 207 5.84 14.97 1.24
N LEU A 208 5.38 14.26 2.26
CA LEU A 208 4.87 12.90 2.16
C LEU A 208 3.37 12.91 1.92
N VAL A 209 2.90 12.04 1.03
CA VAL A 209 1.47 11.83 0.76
C VAL A 209 1.08 10.42 1.15
N GLU A 210 -0.18 10.23 1.56
CA GLU A 210 -0.74 8.90 1.75
C GLU A 210 -1.01 8.24 0.38
N TYR A 211 -0.50 7.02 0.20
CA TYR A 211 -0.69 6.17 -0.96
C TYR A 211 -1.92 5.28 -0.70
N PHE A 212 -2.72 5.01 -1.74
CA PHE A 212 -3.87 4.08 -1.70
C PHE A 212 -3.64 2.92 -2.69
N ILE A 213 -4.02 1.68 -2.31
CA ILE A 213 -3.67 0.48 -3.10
C ILE A 213 -4.36 0.45 -4.48
N PRO A 214 -3.63 0.23 -5.60
CA PRO A 214 -4.15 0.14 -6.96
C PRO A 214 -4.92 -1.14 -7.37
N LYS A 215 -5.14 -2.11 -6.46
CA LYS A 215 -5.59 -3.49 -6.78
C LYS A 215 -6.97 -3.88 -6.22
N LYS A 216 -7.69 -3.01 -5.51
CA LYS A 216 -9.14 -3.21 -5.30
C LYS A 216 -9.88 -2.69 -6.53
N HIS A 217 -10.74 -3.51 -7.13
CA HIS A 217 -11.75 -3.03 -8.08
C HIS A 217 -12.67 -2.06 -7.32
N TYR A 218 -12.40 -0.76 -7.44
CA TYR A 218 -13.39 0.24 -7.09
C TYR A 218 -14.40 0.25 -8.22
N SER A 219 -15.68 0.07 -7.91
CA SER A 219 -16.71 0.44 -8.87
C SER A 219 -16.49 1.90 -9.23
N LEU A 220 -16.74 2.26 -10.49
CA LEU A 220 -16.60 3.65 -10.94
C LEU A 220 -17.44 4.61 -10.07
N GLU A 221 -18.55 4.10 -9.54
CA GLU A 221 -19.42 4.74 -8.56
C GLU A 221 -18.69 5.06 -7.24
N ALA A 222 -17.91 4.13 -6.69
CA ALA A 222 -17.15 4.35 -5.45
C ALA A 222 -16.06 5.42 -5.63
N LEU A 223 -15.37 5.39 -6.78
CA LEU A 223 -14.35 6.38 -7.11
C LEU A 223 -14.96 7.79 -7.21
N LEU A 224 -16.12 7.92 -7.86
CA LEU A 224 -16.77 9.21 -8.11
C LEU A 224 -17.72 9.66 -6.99
N LYS A 225 -18.09 8.81 -6.03
CA LYS A 225 -18.77 9.22 -4.78
C LYS A 225 -17.95 10.23 -3.97
N SER A 226 -16.63 10.22 -4.11
CA SER A 226 -15.73 11.23 -3.55
C SER A 226 -15.86 12.61 -4.22
N VAL A 227 -16.47 12.67 -5.41
CA VAL A 227 -16.68 13.88 -6.20
C VAL A 227 -18.19 14.19 -6.20
N PRO A 228 -18.65 15.22 -5.46
CA PRO A 228 -20.08 15.42 -5.24
C PRO A 228 -20.85 15.85 -6.51
N TYR A 229 -20.18 16.47 -7.48
CA TYR A 229 -20.74 16.88 -8.77
C TYR A 229 -19.62 17.16 -9.77
N LEU A 230 -19.96 17.17 -11.05
CA LEU A 230 -19.11 17.63 -12.14
C LEU A 230 -19.58 19.00 -12.64
N LEU A 231 -18.70 19.72 -13.32
CA LEU A 231 -18.97 21.00 -13.96
C LEU A 231 -19.21 20.79 -15.45
N ASN A 232 -20.34 21.29 -15.95
CA ASN A 232 -20.60 21.34 -17.38
C ASN A 232 -19.57 22.26 -18.07
N PRO A 233 -18.94 21.87 -19.19
CA PRO A 233 -17.86 22.64 -19.81
C PRO A 233 -18.26 24.05 -20.24
N ASN A 234 -19.53 24.26 -20.63
CA ASN A 234 -19.96 25.49 -21.29
C ASN A 234 -20.69 26.48 -20.36
N ASN A 235 -21.04 26.07 -19.14
CA ASN A 235 -21.74 26.91 -18.18
C ASN A 235 -21.32 26.55 -16.73
N GLU A 236 -22.05 27.06 -15.75
CA GLU A 236 -21.83 26.79 -14.31
C GLU A 236 -22.75 25.70 -13.76
N GLU A 237 -23.49 25.01 -14.65
CA GLU A 237 -24.40 23.95 -14.28
C GLU A 237 -23.64 22.76 -13.71
N LYS A 238 -24.17 22.23 -12.60
CA LYS A 238 -23.63 21.05 -11.93
C LYS A 238 -24.28 19.81 -12.52
N ILE A 239 -23.45 18.88 -12.94
CA ILE A 239 -23.87 17.57 -13.42
C ILE A 239 -23.71 16.57 -12.28
N GLU A 240 -24.77 15.84 -11.95
CA GLU A 240 -24.67 14.77 -10.97
C GLU A 240 -23.71 13.70 -11.49
N THR A 241 -22.70 13.33 -10.70
CA THR A 241 -21.69 12.34 -11.10
C THR A 241 -22.34 11.04 -11.56
N LYS A 242 -23.43 10.62 -10.93
CA LYS A 242 -24.18 9.39 -11.25
C LYS A 242 -24.63 9.25 -12.70
N THR A 243 -24.82 10.37 -13.39
CA THR A 243 -25.19 10.36 -14.80
C THR A 243 -24.10 9.72 -15.65
N MET A 244 -22.82 9.78 -15.24
CA MET A 244 -21.68 9.28 -16.01
C MET A 244 -21.64 7.75 -16.18
N TRP A 245 -22.52 7.00 -15.52
CA TRP A 245 -22.60 5.54 -15.59
C TRP A 245 -24.03 5.03 -15.74
N GLU A 246 -24.82 5.73 -16.57
CA GLU A 246 -26.11 5.23 -17.06
C GLU A 246 -25.97 3.89 -17.80
N LYS A 247 -27.07 3.15 -17.98
CA LYS A 247 -27.06 1.74 -18.45
C LYS A 247 -26.34 1.53 -19.80
N ASP A 248 -26.32 2.55 -20.64
CA ASP A 248 -25.68 2.57 -21.96
C ASP A 248 -24.17 2.82 -21.89
N VAL A 249 -23.65 3.30 -20.77
CA VAL A 249 -22.21 3.55 -20.57
C VAL A 249 -21.48 2.27 -20.19
N LYS A 250 -20.44 1.94 -20.95
CA LYS A 250 -19.57 0.79 -20.74
C LYS A 250 -18.21 1.18 -20.17
N SER A 251 -17.76 2.41 -20.41
CA SER A 251 -16.50 2.91 -19.86
C SER A 251 -16.51 4.42 -19.62
N VAL A 252 -15.66 4.85 -18.69
CA VAL A 252 -15.37 6.25 -18.42
C VAL A 252 -13.87 6.50 -18.46
N GLY A 253 -13.49 7.53 -19.21
CA GLY A 253 -12.13 8.01 -19.36
C GLY A 253 -11.83 9.16 -18.41
N PHE A 254 -10.72 9.10 -17.68
CA PHE A 254 -10.21 10.18 -16.84
C PHE A 254 -9.06 10.86 -17.56
N TYR A 255 -9.32 12.09 -18.01
CA TYR A 255 -8.39 12.89 -18.80
C TYR A 255 -7.68 13.92 -17.91
N PHE A 256 -6.42 13.65 -17.59
CA PHE A 256 -5.54 14.53 -16.82
C PHE A 256 -4.81 15.48 -17.76
N SER A 257 -5.06 16.77 -17.59
CA SER A 257 -4.57 17.80 -18.51
C SER A 257 -4.50 19.17 -17.83
N ALA A 258 -3.81 20.13 -18.44
CA ALA A 258 -3.73 21.50 -17.92
C ALA A 258 -3.54 22.54 -19.03
N HIS A 259 -4.07 23.74 -18.79
CA HIS A 259 -3.96 24.88 -19.69
C HIS A 259 -2.50 25.28 -19.90
N TRP A 260 -1.69 25.33 -18.83
CA TRP A 260 -0.30 25.76 -18.88
C TRP A 260 0.60 24.81 -19.68
N CYS A 261 0.17 23.55 -19.92
CA CYS A 261 0.99 22.50 -20.53
C CYS A 261 0.88 22.49 -22.07
N PRO A 262 1.96 22.76 -22.83
CA PRO A 262 1.90 22.78 -24.30
C PRO A 262 1.49 21.44 -24.95
N PRO A 263 2.04 20.27 -24.55
CA PRO A 263 1.56 18.98 -25.05
C PRO A 263 0.06 18.74 -24.82
N CYS A 264 -0.49 19.22 -23.70
CA CYS A 264 -1.93 19.15 -23.40
C CYS A 264 -2.75 19.97 -24.40
N ARG A 265 -2.35 21.22 -24.66
CA ARG A 265 -3.00 22.09 -25.65
C ARG A 265 -2.94 21.53 -27.06
N GLY A 266 -1.92 20.75 -27.41
CA GLY A 266 -1.84 20.04 -28.69
C GLY A 266 -2.75 18.81 -28.78
N PHE A 267 -2.89 18.05 -27.69
CA PHE A 267 -3.66 16.80 -27.70
C PHE A 267 -5.17 17.01 -27.51
N THR A 268 -5.58 17.98 -26.68
CA THR A 268 -7.00 18.20 -26.34
C THR A 268 -7.91 18.42 -27.55
N PRO A 269 -7.55 19.25 -28.56
CA PRO A 269 -8.40 19.43 -29.75
C PRO A 269 -8.59 18.13 -30.54
N LYS A 270 -7.53 17.33 -30.70
CA LYS A 270 -7.58 16.02 -31.37
C LYS A 270 -8.51 15.05 -30.64
N LEU A 271 -8.39 14.98 -29.31
CA LEU A 271 -9.27 14.13 -28.50
C LEU A 271 -10.73 14.61 -28.57
N ALA A 272 -10.96 15.92 -28.54
CA ALA A 272 -12.30 16.52 -28.61
C ALA A 272 -13.00 16.23 -29.95
N GLU A 273 -12.28 16.30 -31.06
CA GLU A 273 -12.80 15.97 -32.39
C GLU A 273 -13.21 14.49 -32.48
N ILE A 274 -12.29 13.59 -32.14
CA ILE A 274 -12.53 12.14 -32.16
C ILE A 274 -13.66 11.76 -31.21
N TYR A 275 -13.74 12.38 -30.04
CA TYR A 275 -14.82 12.15 -29.08
C TYR A 275 -16.18 12.58 -29.62
N LYS A 276 -16.29 13.75 -30.26
CA LYS A 276 -17.55 14.20 -30.87
C LYS A 276 -18.03 13.25 -31.96
N GLU A 277 -17.11 12.77 -32.80
CA GLU A 277 -17.42 11.80 -33.85
C GLU A 277 -17.83 10.43 -33.27
N ALA A 278 -17.08 9.94 -32.27
CA ALA A 278 -17.42 8.71 -31.56
C ALA A 278 -18.80 8.82 -30.92
N GLN A 279 -19.10 9.92 -30.22
CA GLN A 279 -20.39 10.16 -29.60
C GLN A 279 -21.54 10.29 -30.62
N ALA A 280 -21.29 10.48 -31.92
CA ALA A 280 -22.35 10.42 -32.93
C ALA A 280 -22.69 8.97 -33.36
N THR A 281 -21.81 8.02 -33.07
CA THR A 281 -21.89 6.63 -33.57
C THR A 281 -21.88 5.57 -32.45
N SER A 282 -21.39 5.90 -31.26
CA SER A 282 -21.26 5.05 -30.07
C SER A 282 -21.23 5.91 -28.81
N HIS A 283 -22.25 5.79 -27.95
CA HIS A 283 -22.37 6.56 -26.70
C HIS A 283 -21.78 5.85 -25.47
N GLY A 284 -21.13 4.70 -25.68
CA GLY A 284 -20.75 3.80 -24.59
C GLY A 284 -19.51 4.22 -23.81
N CYS A 285 -18.72 5.19 -24.29
CA CYS A 285 -17.53 5.69 -23.60
C CYS A 285 -17.69 7.19 -23.32
N ARG A 286 -17.61 7.58 -22.04
CA ARG A 286 -17.64 8.99 -21.63
C ARG A 286 -16.26 9.44 -21.16
N ILE A 287 -15.97 10.74 -21.23
CA ILE A 287 -14.72 11.32 -20.71
C ILE A 287 -15.03 12.30 -19.57
N ILE A 288 -14.14 12.41 -18.60
CA ILE A 288 -14.15 13.39 -17.52
C ILE A 288 -12.80 14.11 -17.52
N PHE A 289 -12.82 15.44 -17.51
CA PHE A 289 -11.61 16.24 -17.34
C PHE A 289 -11.22 16.34 -15.86
N VAL A 290 -9.95 16.04 -15.57
CA VAL A 290 -9.32 16.22 -14.27
C VAL A 290 -8.17 17.22 -14.42
N SER A 291 -8.41 18.47 -13.98
CA SER A 291 -7.46 19.55 -14.19
C SER A 291 -6.21 19.45 -13.32
N CYS A 292 -5.07 19.73 -13.91
CA CYS A 292 -3.78 19.95 -13.25
C CYS A 292 -3.35 21.43 -13.30
N ASP A 293 -4.30 22.33 -13.57
CA ASP A 293 -4.11 23.77 -13.41
C ASP A 293 -3.97 24.15 -11.94
N ARG A 294 -3.41 25.34 -11.69
CA ARG A 294 -3.10 25.83 -10.35
C ARG A 294 -4.08 26.92 -9.89
N ASP A 295 -4.93 27.39 -10.80
CA ASP A 295 -5.83 28.51 -10.60
C ASP A 295 -7.15 28.32 -11.37
N GLU A 296 -8.22 28.92 -10.84
CA GLU A 296 -9.58 28.87 -11.39
C GLU A 296 -9.66 29.49 -12.80
N GLU A 297 -8.86 30.50 -13.11
CA GLU A 297 -8.93 31.19 -14.41
C GLU A 297 -8.45 30.28 -15.55
N SER A 298 -7.28 29.67 -15.37
CA SER A 298 -6.71 28.68 -16.28
C SER A 298 -7.62 27.45 -16.39
N PHE A 299 -8.16 26.98 -15.27
CA PHE A 299 -9.11 25.88 -15.25
C PHE A 299 -10.38 26.18 -16.05
N ASN A 300 -11.01 27.33 -15.79
CA ASN A 300 -12.29 27.70 -16.39
C ASN A 300 -12.17 28.09 -17.86
N SER A 301 -11.06 28.70 -18.27
CA SER A 301 -10.79 28.98 -19.69
C SER A 301 -10.59 27.68 -20.47
N TYR A 302 -9.78 26.76 -19.95
CA TYR A 302 -9.42 25.54 -20.66
C TYR A 302 -10.55 24.51 -20.75
N ARG A 303 -11.35 24.34 -19.68
CA ARG A 303 -12.48 23.40 -19.70
C ARG A 303 -13.55 23.77 -20.74
N LYS A 304 -13.67 25.04 -21.12
CA LYS A 304 -14.62 25.52 -22.15
C LYS A 304 -14.26 25.04 -23.56
N GLU A 305 -13.02 24.63 -23.78
CA GLU A 305 -12.59 24.06 -25.07
C GLU A 305 -12.99 22.59 -25.23
N MET A 306 -13.47 21.95 -24.16
CA MET A 306 -13.70 20.51 -24.10
C MET A 306 -15.21 20.17 -24.19
N PRO A 307 -15.59 19.08 -24.87
CA PRO A 307 -17.00 18.67 -24.96
C PRO A 307 -17.48 17.83 -23.76
N TRP A 308 -16.62 17.53 -22.79
CA TRP A 308 -16.90 16.66 -21.65
C TRP A 308 -16.90 17.43 -20.32
N PRO A 309 -17.58 16.91 -19.28
CA PRO A 309 -17.61 17.53 -17.97
C PRO A 309 -16.26 17.50 -17.25
N ALA A 310 -16.10 18.39 -16.28
CA ALA A 310 -14.88 18.54 -15.49
C ALA A 310 -15.12 18.28 -14.01
N VAL A 311 -14.14 17.67 -13.34
CA VAL A 311 -14.08 17.65 -11.88
C VAL A 311 -13.76 19.06 -11.40
N PRO A 312 -14.43 19.58 -10.35
CA PRO A 312 -14.05 20.85 -9.74
C PRO A 312 -12.56 20.85 -9.38
N LEU A 313 -11.86 21.97 -9.61
CA LEU A 313 -10.39 22.06 -9.55
C LEU A 313 -9.80 21.42 -8.27
N ASN A 314 -10.43 21.67 -7.12
CA ASN A 314 -9.99 21.19 -5.81
C ASN A 314 -10.56 19.82 -5.39
N ALA A 315 -11.45 19.23 -6.19
CA ALA A 315 -12.06 17.92 -5.94
C ALA A 315 -11.35 16.75 -6.65
N GLY A 316 -10.33 17.05 -7.46
CA GLY A 316 -9.59 16.05 -8.25
C GLY A 316 -8.45 15.35 -7.50
N THR A 317 -8.13 15.73 -6.27
CA THR A 317 -6.96 15.24 -5.53
C THR A 317 -6.96 13.72 -5.36
N LEU A 318 -8.11 13.12 -5.02
CA LEU A 318 -8.22 11.66 -4.87
C LEU A 318 -8.00 10.94 -6.20
N LEU A 319 -8.52 11.49 -7.31
CA LEU A 319 -8.34 10.92 -8.64
C LEU A 319 -6.88 10.99 -9.07
N LYS A 320 -6.20 12.11 -8.81
CA LYS A 320 -4.77 12.26 -9.11
C LYS A 320 -3.92 11.22 -8.36
N ALA A 321 -4.22 11.00 -7.08
CA ALA A 321 -3.56 9.99 -6.26
C ALA A 321 -3.88 8.56 -6.72
N TYR A 322 -5.13 8.30 -7.11
CA TYR A 322 -5.57 6.97 -7.56
C TYR A 322 -4.89 6.53 -8.86
N PHE A 323 -4.84 7.41 -9.87
CA PHE A 323 -4.34 7.05 -11.20
C PHE A 323 -2.82 7.08 -11.32
N GLN A 324 -2.12 7.74 -10.39
CA GLN A 324 -0.65 7.77 -10.31
C GLN A 324 0.01 8.10 -11.67
N TYR A 325 -0.55 9.07 -12.40
CA TYR A 325 -0.05 9.43 -13.70
C TYR A 325 1.29 10.14 -13.57
N SER A 326 2.27 9.73 -14.37
CA SER A 326 3.64 10.24 -14.34
C SER A 326 3.80 11.58 -15.08
N GLY A 327 2.75 12.09 -15.73
CA GLY A 327 2.76 13.35 -16.47
C GLY A 327 1.52 13.59 -17.31
N ILE A 328 1.35 14.80 -17.82
CA ILE A 328 0.20 15.23 -18.62
C ILE A 328 0.62 15.57 -20.06
N PRO A 329 -0.26 15.36 -21.06
CA PRO A 329 -1.63 14.82 -20.94
C PRO A 329 -1.64 13.31 -20.69
N SER A 330 -2.54 12.82 -19.84
CA SER A 330 -2.76 11.39 -19.59
C SER A 330 -4.23 11.05 -19.68
N LEU A 331 -4.57 9.90 -20.28
CA LEU A 331 -5.94 9.42 -20.41
C LEU A 331 -6.01 7.97 -19.93
N PHE A 332 -6.77 7.74 -18.87
CA PHE A 332 -7.03 6.40 -18.33
C PHE A 332 -8.46 6.00 -18.65
N ILE A 333 -8.67 4.75 -19.05
CA ILE A 333 -10.00 4.24 -19.38
C ILE A 333 -10.35 3.14 -18.39
N VAL A 334 -11.51 3.28 -17.75
CA VAL A 334 -12.02 2.33 -16.77
C VAL A 334 -13.42 1.89 -17.22
N SER A 335 -13.70 0.60 -17.19
CA SER A 335 -15.03 0.06 -17.47
C SER A 335 -16.02 0.38 -16.34
N SER A 336 -17.31 0.25 -16.61
CA SER A 336 -18.37 0.53 -15.62
C SER A 336 -18.32 -0.38 -14.38
N ASP A 337 -17.74 -1.57 -14.49
CA ASP A 337 -17.47 -2.50 -13.38
C ASP A 337 -16.13 -2.25 -12.67
N GLY A 338 -15.37 -1.21 -13.07
CA GLY A 338 -14.16 -0.78 -12.38
C GLY A 338 -12.87 -1.46 -12.85
N GLN A 339 -12.88 -2.16 -13.99
CA GLN A 339 -11.66 -2.69 -14.59
C GLN A 339 -10.93 -1.61 -15.39
N VAL A 340 -9.61 -1.57 -15.30
CA VAL A 340 -8.80 -0.68 -16.15
C VAL A 340 -8.73 -1.27 -17.56
N LEU A 341 -9.32 -0.58 -18.53
CA LEU A 341 -9.28 -0.95 -19.95
C LEU A 341 -8.05 -0.40 -20.67
N SER A 342 -7.53 0.76 -20.24
CA SER A 342 -6.26 1.30 -20.72
C SER A 342 -5.64 2.28 -19.72
N ARG A 343 -4.32 2.17 -19.53
CA ARG A 343 -3.48 3.17 -18.81
C ARG A 343 -2.73 4.12 -19.77
N ARG A 344 -2.82 3.86 -21.06
CA ARG A 344 -2.10 4.57 -22.14
C ARG A 344 -3.05 5.16 -23.16
N GLY A 345 -4.22 5.63 -22.70
CA GLY A 345 -5.30 6.06 -23.58
C GLY A 345 -4.90 7.20 -24.53
N ARG A 346 -3.94 8.04 -24.16
CA ARG A 346 -3.37 9.07 -25.05
C ARG A 346 -2.72 8.43 -26.29
N ASP A 347 -1.97 7.37 -26.08
CA ASP A 347 -1.21 6.68 -27.12
C ASP A 347 -2.15 5.85 -27.99
N ASP A 348 -3.12 5.18 -27.36
CA ASP A 348 -4.18 4.46 -28.06
C ASP A 348 -5.00 5.39 -28.98
N ILE A 349 -5.34 6.61 -28.51
CA ILE A 349 -6.01 7.62 -29.36
C ILE A 349 -5.07 8.13 -30.46
N SER A 350 -3.79 8.29 -30.15
CA SER A 350 -2.82 8.80 -31.13
C SER A 350 -2.57 7.82 -32.28
N THR A 351 -2.63 6.52 -32.00
CA THR A 351 -2.36 5.43 -32.94
C THR A 351 -3.64 4.89 -33.61
N LYS A 352 -4.69 4.63 -32.84
CA LYS A 352 -5.93 3.97 -33.32
C LYS A 352 -7.11 4.92 -33.52
N GLY A 353 -6.98 6.18 -33.10
CA GLY A 353 -8.00 7.21 -33.32
C GLY A 353 -9.38 6.83 -32.77
N ILE A 354 -10.41 6.94 -33.61
CA ILE A 354 -11.81 6.67 -33.23
C ILE A 354 -12.05 5.21 -32.82
N GLU A 355 -11.30 4.25 -33.36
CA GLU A 355 -11.48 2.83 -33.04
C GLU A 355 -11.12 2.51 -31.59
N ALA A 356 -10.22 3.30 -30.97
CA ALA A 356 -9.97 3.20 -29.53
C ALA A 356 -11.23 3.53 -28.71
N LEU A 357 -11.87 4.68 -28.98
CA LEU A 357 -13.10 5.08 -28.29
C LEU A 357 -14.25 4.10 -28.53
N LYS A 358 -14.42 3.60 -29.77
CA LYS A 358 -15.47 2.60 -30.08
C LYS A 358 -15.25 1.30 -29.32
N THR A 359 -13.99 0.85 -29.18
CA THR A 359 -13.65 -0.37 -28.46
C THR A 359 -13.95 -0.23 -26.97
N TRP A 360 -13.51 0.87 -26.36
CA TRP A 360 -13.85 1.17 -24.97
C TRP A 360 -15.36 1.36 -24.77
N GLY A 361 -16.05 1.93 -25.76
CA GLY A 361 -17.51 2.07 -25.75
C GLY A 361 -18.28 0.74 -25.75
N ARG A 362 -17.62 -0.38 -26.09
CA ARG A 362 -18.17 -1.74 -25.89
C ARG A 362 -17.76 -2.37 -24.56
N GLY A 363 -16.92 -1.70 -23.77
CA GLY A 363 -16.34 -2.22 -22.53
C GLY A 363 -15.14 -3.14 -22.76
N GLU A 364 -14.56 -3.11 -23.97
CA GLU A 364 -13.50 -4.03 -24.38
C GLU A 364 -12.11 -3.42 -24.18
N LYS A 365 -11.11 -4.27 -23.92
CA LYS A 365 -9.70 -3.88 -23.94
C LYS A 365 -9.19 -3.84 -25.39
N LEU A 366 -8.33 -2.87 -25.68
CA LEU A 366 -7.54 -2.91 -26.91
C LEU A 366 -6.45 -3.97 -26.77
N SER A 367 -6.15 -4.67 -27.87
CA SER A 367 -4.97 -5.55 -27.91
C SER A 367 -3.71 -4.78 -27.51
N PRO A 368 -2.75 -5.43 -26.83
CA PRO A 368 -1.42 -4.88 -26.56
C PRO A 368 -0.78 -4.36 -27.86
N PRO A 369 0.09 -3.34 -27.79
CA PRO A 369 0.84 -2.89 -28.96
C PRO A 369 1.74 -4.06 -29.37
N LEU A 370 1.97 -4.20 -30.66
CA LEU A 370 3.06 -5.08 -31.08
C LEU A 370 4.39 -4.55 -30.51
N PRO A 371 5.43 -5.37 -30.31
CA PRO A 371 6.72 -4.91 -29.78
C PRO A 371 7.32 -3.71 -30.54
N GLU A 372 6.95 -3.54 -31.81
CA GLU A 372 7.37 -2.42 -32.66
C GLU A 372 6.60 -1.10 -32.39
N GLU A 373 5.50 -1.16 -31.64
CA GLU A 373 4.57 -0.06 -31.34
C GLU A 373 4.65 0.44 -29.89
N PHE A 374 5.50 -0.16 -29.04
CA PHE A 374 5.62 0.18 -27.62
C PHE A 374 6.22 1.58 -27.39
N GLN A 375 5.66 2.35 -26.46
CA GLN A 375 6.10 3.72 -26.18
C GLN A 375 6.83 3.84 -24.85
N TRP A 376 8.03 4.43 -24.88
CA TRP A 376 8.83 4.77 -23.71
C TRP A 376 8.49 6.18 -23.21
N SER A 377 7.53 6.26 -22.31
CA SER A 377 7.14 7.52 -21.66
C SER A 377 8.37 8.18 -21.00
N TYR A 378 8.55 9.49 -21.21
CA TYR A 378 9.67 10.32 -20.74
C TYR A 378 11.06 10.05 -21.34
N VAL A 379 11.14 9.17 -22.35
CA VAL A 379 12.38 8.97 -23.11
C VAL A 379 12.28 9.75 -24.41
N SER A 380 13.24 10.63 -24.65
CA SER A 380 13.44 11.28 -25.94
C SER A 380 14.55 10.57 -26.70
N CYS A 381 14.42 10.41 -28.02
CA CYS A 381 15.56 10.03 -28.84
C CYS A 381 16.53 11.22 -28.96
N ASP A 382 17.77 11.12 -28.49
CA ASP A 382 18.77 12.18 -28.60
C ASP A 382 19.20 12.47 -30.05
N GLY A 383 19.01 11.50 -30.96
CA GLY A 383 19.34 11.65 -32.37
C GLY A 383 18.30 12.43 -33.19
N CYS A 384 17.02 12.35 -32.86
CA CYS A 384 15.95 13.03 -33.63
C CYS A 384 14.95 13.84 -32.78
N GLN A 385 15.18 13.89 -31.46
CA GLN A 385 14.36 14.58 -30.47
C GLN A 385 12.90 14.14 -30.43
N VAL A 386 12.56 12.98 -31.01
CA VAL A 386 11.20 12.43 -30.88
C VAL A 386 10.98 12.03 -29.44
N ALA A 387 9.91 12.56 -28.85
CA ALA A 387 9.50 12.28 -27.49
C ALA A 387 7.96 12.21 -27.42
N PRO A 388 7.38 11.17 -26.82
CA PRO A 388 8.06 9.98 -26.27
C PRO A 388 8.63 9.08 -27.39
N LEU A 389 9.67 8.30 -27.06
CA LEU A 389 10.29 7.36 -27.98
C LEU A 389 9.36 6.17 -28.23
N ILE A 390 9.07 5.87 -29.50
CA ILE A 390 8.18 4.78 -29.92
C ILE A 390 9.00 3.68 -30.59
N GLY A 391 8.72 2.43 -30.24
CA GLY A 391 9.40 1.23 -30.69
C GLY A 391 10.54 0.78 -29.76
N GLN A 392 11.56 0.15 -30.35
CA GLN A 392 12.75 -0.28 -29.61
C GLN A 392 13.58 0.93 -29.16
N ARG A 393 14.01 0.89 -27.90
CA ARG A 393 14.89 1.88 -27.28
C ARG A 393 16.30 1.32 -27.19
N TYR A 394 17.27 2.11 -27.64
CA TYR A 394 18.69 1.77 -27.53
C TYR A 394 19.37 2.78 -26.61
N ARG A 395 20.00 2.32 -25.54
CA ARG A 395 20.72 3.18 -24.59
C ARG A 395 22.22 3.08 -24.84
N CYS A 396 22.90 4.22 -24.83
CA CYS A 396 24.36 4.24 -24.84
C CYS A 396 24.94 3.77 -23.51
N LEU A 397 25.91 2.86 -23.57
CA LEU A 397 26.60 2.33 -22.39
C LEU A 397 27.70 3.27 -21.85
N THR A 398 28.04 4.31 -22.59
CA THR A 398 29.14 5.24 -22.25
C THR A 398 28.64 6.66 -22.00
N CYS A 399 27.70 7.15 -22.81
CA CYS A 399 27.08 8.45 -22.61
C CYS A 399 26.00 8.36 -21.53
N GLY A 400 26.07 9.25 -20.54
CA GLY A 400 25.01 9.36 -19.52
C GLY A 400 23.71 9.84 -20.15
N ASN A 401 22.63 9.07 -19.97
CA ASN A 401 21.26 9.40 -20.40
C ASN A 401 21.13 9.70 -21.91
N TYR A 402 21.75 8.88 -22.76
CA TYR A 402 21.66 8.99 -24.21
C TYR A 402 20.90 7.81 -24.81
N ASP A 403 19.73 8.08 -25.38
CA ASP A 403 18.80 7.10 -25.91
C ASP A 403 18.50 7.35 -27.39
N LEU A 404 18.46 6.28 -28.19
CA LEU A 404 18.16 6.33 -29.62
C LEU A 404 16.96 5.44 -29.96
N CYS A 405 16.12 5.89 -30.89
CA CYS A 405 15.13 5.05 -31.55
C CYS A 405 15.81 4.18 -32.63
N SER A 406 15.14 3.11 -33.08
CA SER A 406 15.66 2.20 -34.12
C SER A 406 16.12 2.89 -35.40
N ALA A 407 15.52 4.03 -35.76
CA ALA A 407 15.91 4.78 -36.94
C ALA A 407 17.21 5.58 -36.75
N CYS A 408 17.48 6.04 -35.52
CA CYS A 408 18.70 6.77 -35.20
C CYS A 408 19.85 5.83 -34.82
N GLU A 409 19.55 4.68 -34.21
CA GLU A 409 20.55 3.63 -33.96
C GLU A 409 21.24 3.19 -35.26
N LYS A 410 20.48 2.93 -36.33
CA LYS A 410 20.99 2.54 -37.65
C LYS A 410 21.93 3.57 -38.31
N LYS A 411 21.89 4.83 -37.88
CA LYS A 411 22.77 5.88 -38.40
C LYS A 411 24.16 5.85 -37.76
N GLY A 412 24.33 5.05 -36.71
CA GLY A 412 25.58 4.91 -35.97
C GLY A 412 25.72 5.94 -34.85
N HIS A 413 26.29 5.49 -33.74
CA HIS A 413 26.75 6.29 -32.61
C HIS A 413 28.15 5.79 -32.22
N GLU A 414 29.05 6.69 -31.80
CA GLU A 414 30.47 6.34 -31.58
C GLU A 414 30.70 5.33 -30.44
N HIS A 415 29.76 5.24 -29.50
CA HIS A 415 29.84 4.34 -28.35
C HIS A 415 28.91 3.12 -28.50
N PRO A 416 29.20 2.01 -27.79
CA PRO A 416 28.33 0.85 -27.75
C PRO A 416 26.92 1.18 -27.26
N LEU A 417 25.92 0.69 -27.99
CA LEU A 417 24.50 0.80 -27.66
C LEU A 417 23.98 -0.56 -27.18
N GLU A 418 23.10 -0.54 -26.17
CA GLU A 418 22.38 -1.69 -25.66
C GLU A 418 20.88 -1.54 -25.98
N LEU A 419 20.26 -2.61 -26.49
CA LEU A 419 18.81 -2.67 -26.64
C LEU A 419 18.17 -2.77 -25.25
N VAL A 420 17.39 -1.77 -24.87
CA VAL A 420 16.69 -1.78 -23.59
C VAL A 420 15.48 -2.72 -23.70
N PRO A 421 15.42 -3.80 -22.91
CA PRO A 421 14.30 -4.74 -22.94
C PRO A 421 13.02 -4.01 -22.52
N GLN A 422 11.93 -4.25 -23.23
CA GLN A 422 10.62 -3.71 -22.85
C GLN A 422 10.28 -4.20 -21.44
N PRO A 423 9.69 -3.36 -20.57
CA PRO A 423 9.10 -3.82 -19.33
C PRO A 423 8.04 -4.87 -19.70
N THR A 424 8.30 -6.13 -19.38
CA THR A 424 7.27 -7.16 -19.43
C THR A 424 6.28 -6.87 -18.32
N GLU A 425 4.97 -6.98 -18.58
CA GLU A 425 3.91 -6.74 -17.57
C GLU A 425 4.05 -7.62 -16.31
N ASP A 426 4.97 -8.58 -16.30
CA ASP A 426 5.22 -9.56 -15.22
C ASP A 426 6.64 -9.49 -14.60
N ALA A 427 7.40 -8.40 -14.75
CA ALA A 427 8.73 -8.28 -14.14
C ALA A 427 8.79 -7.14 -13.11
N ASP A 428 8.09 -7.32 -12.00
CA ASP A 428 8.40 -6.68 -10.72
C ASP A 428 8.92 -7.79 -9.78
N ASP A 429 10.24 -8.02 -9.82
CA ASP A 429 11.02 -8.71 -8.79
C ASP A 429 11.71 -7.66 -7.92
#